data_AF-A0A6I9PBZ9-F1
#
_entry.id   AF-A0A6I9PBZ9-F1
#
_cell.length_a   1.000
_cell.length_b   1.000
_cell.length_c   1.000
_cell.angle_alpha   90.00
_cell.angle_beta   90.00
_cell.angle_gamma   90.00
#
_symmetry.space_group_name_H-M   'P 1'
#
loop_
_entity.id
_entity.type
_entity.pdbx_description
1 polymer ?
#
loop_
_entity_poly.entity_id
_entity_poly.type
_entity_poly.pdbx_seq_one_letter_code
_entity_poly.pdbx_strand_id
1 'polypeptide(L)'
;MNGERSVAGKVEMSLEIVTEQEHEERPAGVGRDEPNMNPHLEEPQRPDTSFLWFSSPFKTLKFILWRRWKWFIILFIIFFFVFLFFGVFLYSFPNYAAMKMVGPFGPAKPSE
;
A
#
# COMPACT_ATOMS: atom_id res chain seq x y z
N MET A 1 -18.52 22.38 -0.91
CA MET A 1 -17.33 22.28 -0.05
C MET A 1 -17.45 23.38 0.98
N ASN A 2 -17.83 23.02 2.20
CA ASN A 2 -18.07 23.97 3.28
C ASN A 2 -16.73 24.56 3.73
N GLY A 3 -16.56 25.87 3.59
CA GLY A 3 -15.36 26.63 3.93
C GLY A 3 -15.19 26.79 5.44
N GLU A 4 -15.01 25.68 6.14
CA GLU A 4 -14.78 25.67 7.57
C GLU A 4 -13.33 26.11 7.85
N ARG A 5 -13.16 27.25 8.55
CA ARG A 5 -11.84 27.73 8.96
C ARG A 5 -11.35 26.86 10.12
N SER A 6 -10.40 25.98 9.85
CA SER A 6 -9.67 25.25 10.90
C SER A 6 -8.53 26.11 11.45
N VAL A 7 -8.38 26.13 12.78
CA VAL A 7 -7.24 26.77 13.44
C VAL A 7 -6.00 25.92 13.20
N ALA A 8 -5.21 26.26 12.20
CA ALA A 8 -3.96 25.60 11.87
C ALA A 8 -2.80 26.21 12.66
N GLY A 9 -2.74 25.90 13.95
CA GLY A 9 -1.63 26.25 14.83
C GLY A 9 -1.94 27.43 15.77
N LYS A 10 -1.54 27.25 17.03
CA LYS A 10 -1.58 28.25 18.09
C LYS A 10 -0.14 28.54 18.50
N VAL A 11 0.30 29.78 18.37
CA VAL A 11 1.64 30.19 18.82
C VAL A 11 1.45 31.09 20.02
N GLU A 12 1.86 30.62 21.20
CA GLU A 12 1.98 31.43 22.41
C GLU A 12 3.44 31.91 22.50
N MET A 13 3.64 33.23 22.55
CA MET A 13 4.98 33.84 22.63
C MET A 13 5.11 34.63 23.93
N SER A 14 6.23 34.46 24.62
CA SER A 14 6.66 35.30 25.76
C SER A 14 7.97 36.00 25.39
N LEU A 15 8.05 37.31 25.65
CA LEU A 15 9.26 38.10 25.46
C LEU A 15 9.90 38.42 26.81
N GLU A 16 11.17 38.08 26.97
CA GLU A 16 12.00 38.42 28.12
C GLU A 16 13.13 39.34 27.66
N ILE A 17 13.31 40.47 28.34
CA ILE A 17 14.37 41.43 28.05
C ILE A 17 15.54 41.12 28.98
N VAL A 18 16.66 40.69 28.41
CA VAL A 18 17.87 40.29 29.15
C VAL A 18 18.94 41.36 29.07
N THR A 19 19.83 41.37 30.06
CA THR A 19 20.97 42.29 30.12
C THR A 19 22.13 41.81 29.23
N GLU A 20 23.06 42.71 28.91
CA GLU A 20 24.20 42.39 28.02
C GLU A 20 25.07 41.25 28.57
N GLN A 21 25.21 41.14 29.90
CA GLN A 21 25.96 40.05 30.54
C GLN A 21 25.28 38.69 30.37
N GLU A 22 23.96 38.60 30.52
CA GLU A 22 23.20 37.35 30.33
C GLU A 22 23.12 36.93 28.86
N HIS A 23 23.19 37.91 27.94
CA HIS A 23 23.23 37.66 26.50
C HIS A 23 24.51 36.93 26.08
N GLU A 24 25.66 37.34 26.62
CA GLU A 24 26.96 36.71 26.37
C GLU A 24 27.04 35.29 26.97
N GLU A 25 26.44 35.07 28.15
CA GLU A 25 26.37 33.74 28.77
C GLU A 25 25.42 32.78 28.04
N ARG A 26 24.33 33.30 27.43
CA ARG A 26 23.29 32.50 26.76
C ARG A 26 22.93 33.06 25.38
N PRO A 27 23.83 32.98 24.39
CA PRO A 27 23.63 33.58 23.07
C PRO A 27 22.44 32.94 22.35
N ALA A 28 21.51 33.77 21.87
CA ALA A 28 20.39 33.32 21.06
C ALA A 28 20.86 32.99 19.63
N GLY A 29 20.33 31.92 19.03
CA GLY A 29 20.57 31.59 17.61
C GLY A 29 21.81 30.75 17.32
N VAL A 30 22.67 30.52 18.31
CA VAL A 30 23.61 29.39 18.28
C VAL A 30 22.79 28.16 18.64
N GLY A 31 22.82 27.11 17.82
CA GLY A 31 22.07 25.87 18.09
C GLY A 31 22.28 25.46 19.53
N ARG A 32 21.23 25.57 20.35
CA ARG A 32 21.32 25.38 21.79
C ARG A 32 21.73 23.95 22.08
N ASP A 33 22.26 23.72 23.28
CA ASP A 33 22.22 22.39 23.90
C ASP A 33 20.80 21.80 23.81
N GLU A 34 20.68 20.48 24.02
CA GLU A 34 19.41 19.77 23.96
C GLU A 34 18.25 20.61 24.51
N PRO A 35 17.12 20.70 23.78
CA PRO A 35 16.07 21.67 24.06
C PRO A 35 15.71 21.65 25.54
N ASN A 36 15.63 22.83 26.16
CA ASN A 36 15.25 22.97 27.57
C ASN A 36 14.01 22.10 27.83
N MET A 37 14.21 21.02 28.59
CA MET A 37 13.20 19.99 28.84
C MET A 37 12.10 20.46 29.81
N ASN A 38 12.10 21.76 30.18
CA ASN A 38 11.08 22.36 31.05
C ASN A 38 10.33 23.51 30.35
N PRO A 39 9.00 23.43 30.22
CA PRO A 39 8.15 22.30 30.58
C PRO A 39 8.34 21.11 29.62
N HIS A 40 8.21 19.89 30.13
CA HIS A 40 8.34 18.67 29.32
C HIS A 40 7.22 18.66 28.28
N LEU A 41 7.58 18.85 27.01
CA LEU A 41 6.65 18.75 25.90
C LEU A 41 6.31 17.27 25.71
N GLU A 42 5.01 16.94 25.73
CA GLU A 42 4.56 15.61 25.33
C GLU A 42 4.96 15.36 23.87
N GLU A 43 5.33 14.12 23.54
CA GLU A 43 5.64 13.77 22.16
C GLU A 43 4.46 14.17 21.25
N PRO A 44 4.71 14.86 20.13
CA PRO A 44 3.63 15.23 19.23
C PRO A 44 2.91 13.95 18.79
N GLN A 45 1.57 14.00 18.78
CA GLN A 45 0.70 12.95 18.24
C GLN A 45 0.95 12.79 16.73
N ARG A 46 2.05 12.12 16.36
CA ARG A 46 2.42 11.88 14.98
C ARG A 46 1.65 10.66 14.49
N PRO A 47 0.81 10.78 13.44
CA PRO A 47 0.21 9.60 12.84
C PRO A 47 1.33 8.70 12.32
N ASP A 48 1.20 7.39 12.54
CA ASP A 48 2.17 6.35 12.13
C ASP A 48 2.54 6.38 10.64
N THR A 49 1.78 7.14 9.83
CA THR A 49 2.00 7.35 8.40
C THR A 49 3.05 8.42 8.07
N SER A 50 3.54 9.17 9.05
CA SER A 50 4.51 10.26 8.85
C SER A 50 5.97 9.80 8.87
N PHE A 51 6.23 8.54 9.20
CA PHE A 51 7.55 7.96 8.98
C PHE A 51 7.77 7.81 7.48
N LEU A 52 8.66 8.66 6.96
CA LEU A 52 9.28 8.56 5.66
C LEU A 52 9.43 7.08 5.30
N TRP A 53 8.81 6.64 4.20
CA TRP A 53 8.95 5.28 3.68
C TRP A 53 10.42 4.81 3.68
N PHE A 54 11.35 5.78 3.59
CA PHE A 54 12.79 5.61 3.66
C PHE A 54 13.31 4.84 4.89
N SER A 55 12.76 5.04 6.08
CA SER A 55 13.26 4.35 7.29
C SER A 55 12.77 2.90 7.40
N SER A 56 11.69 2.53 6.71
CA SER A 56 11.13 1.18 6.75
C SER A 56 10.47 0.79 5.42
N PRO A 57 11.26 0.51 4.38
CA PRO A 57 10.75 0.20 3.06
C PRO A 57 9.88 -1.07 3.06
N PHE A 58 10.25 -2.08 3.85
CA PHE A 58 9.51 -3.34 3.92
C PHE A 58 8.14 -3.23 4.61
N LYS A 59 7.98 -2.40 5.65
CA LYS A 59 6.67 -2.18 6.28
C LYS A 59 5.73 -1.44 5.34
N THR A 60 6.25 -0.42 4.65
CA THR A 60 5.49 0.39 3.69
C THR A 60 5.11 -0.42 2.45
N LEU A 61 6.05 -1.21 1.91
CA LEU A 61 5.77 -2.13 0.81
C LEU A 61 4.69 -3.13 1.22
N LYS A 62 4.86 -3.83 2.36
CA LYS A 62 3.88 -4.82 2.82
C LYS A 62 2.48 -4.19 2.93
N PHE A 63 2.35 -2.99 3.48
CA PHE A 63 1.04 -2.35 3.65
C PHE A 63 0.40 -1.92 2.31
N ILE A 64 1.20 -1.36 1.39
CA ILE A 64 0.75 -0.90 0.07
C ILE A 64 0.47 -2.08 -0.88
N LEU A 65 1.39 -3.05 -0.95
CA LEU A 65 1.22 -4.27 -1.72
C LEU A 65 0.02 -5.06 -1.19
N TRP A 66 -0.11 -5.28 0.12
CA TRP A 66 -1.20 -6.10 0.66
C TRP A 66 -2.59 -5.49 0.44
N ARG A 67 -2.72 -4.16 0.37
CA ARG A 67 -4.00 -3.52 0.03
C ARG A 67 -4.32 -3.57 -1.47
N ARG A 68 -3.31 -3.38 -2.34
CA ARG A 68 -3.50 -3.28 -3.80
C ARG A 68 -3.41 -4.64 -4.52
N TRP A 69 -2.52 -5.53 -4.09
CA TRP A 69 -2.16 -6.76 -4.80
C TRP A 69 -3.07 -7.95 -4.51
N LYS A 70 -3.92 -7.93 -3.48
CA LYS A 70 -4.90 -9.01 -3.27
C LYS A 70 -5.76 -9.25 -4.50
N TRP A 71 -6.22 -8.17 -5.15
CA TRP A 71 -6.98 -8.25 -6.39
C TRP A 71 -6.15 -8.75 -7.57
N PHE A 72 -4.87 -8.35 -7.67
CA PHE A 72 -3.97 -8.86 -8.70
C PHE A 72 -3.68 -10.37 -8.52
N ILE A 73 -3.48 -10.83 -7.29
CA ILE A 73 -3.27 -12.25 -6.98
C ILE A 73 -4.52 -13.06 -7.34
N ILE A 74 -5.71 -12.58 -6.96
CA ILE A 74 -6.99 -13.24 -7.32
C ILE A 74 -7.17 -13.28 -8.84
N LEU A 75 -6.92 -12.17 -9.54
CA LEU A 75 -7.00 -12.10 -11.00
C LEU A 75 -6.05 -13.09 -11.66
N PHE A 76 -4.81 -13.17 -11.18
CA PHE A 76 -3.81 -14.11 -11.69
C PHE A 76 -4.24 -15.57 -11.51
N ILE A 77 -4.80 -15.92 -10.35
CA ILE A 77 -5.31 -17.27 -10.08
C ILE A 77 -6.46 -17.61 -11.05
N ILE A 78 -7.43 -16.71 -11.23
CA ILE A 78 -8.54 -16.92 -12.17
C ILE A 78 -8.02 -17.10 -13.59
N PHE A 79 -7.11 -16.22 -14.02
CA PHE A 79 -6.51 -16.27 -15.35
C PHE A 79 -5.76 -17.58 -15.59
N PHE A 80 -5.02 -18.06 -14.60
CA PHE A 80 -4.34 -19.35 -14.66
C PHE A 80 -5.32 -20.52 -14.89
N PHE A 81 -6.44 -20.57 -14.16
CA PHE A 81 -7.46 -21.60 -14.38
C PHE A 81 -8.12 -21.50 -15.77
N VAL A 82 -8.38 -20.29 -16.25
CA VAL A 82 -8.91 -20.07 -17.61
C VAL A 82 -7.93 -20.59 -18.66
N PHE A 83 -6.63 -20.29 -18.53
CA PHE A 83 -5.60 -20.80 -19.43
C PHE A 83 -5.50 -22.31 -19.40
N LEU A 84 -5.55 -22.91 -18.20
CA LEU A 84 -5.52 -24.36 -18.05
C LEU A 84 -6.72 -25.02 -18.72
N PHE A 85 -7.91 -24.43 -18.57
CA PHE A 85 -9.12 -24.88 -19.25
C PHE A 85 -8.98 -24.83 -20.77
N PHE A 86 -8.49 -23.71 -21.33
CA PHE A 86 -8.25 -23.60 -22.77
C PHE A 86 -7.20 -24.57 -23.28
N GLY A 87 -6.12 -24.80 -22.52
CA GLY A 87 -5.08 -25.76 -22.87
C GLY A 87 -5.62 -27.19 -23.00
N VAL A 88 -6.38 -27.64 -22.00
CA VAL A 88 -7.03 -28.97 -22.04
C VAL A 88 -8.09 -29.03 -23.13
N PHE A 89 -8.91 -27.98 -23.27
CA PHE A 89 -9.95 -27.91 -24.30
C PHE A 89 -9.36 -28.06 -25.71
N LEU A 90 -8.33 -27.28 -26.04
CA LEU A 90 -7.66 -27.37 -27.35
C LEU A 90 -6.95 -28.71 -27.56
N TYR A 91 -6.41 -29.33 -26.51
CA TYR A 91 -5.82 -30.66 -26.59
C TYR A 91 -6.87 -31.76 -26.85
N SER A 92 -8.04 -31.67 -26.22
CA SER A 92 -9.14 -32.63 -26.39
C SER A 92 -9.98 -32.40 -27.64
N PHE A 93 -10.05 -31.16 -28.14
CA PHE A 93 -10.84 -30.76 -29.31
C PHE A 93 -10.55 -31.56 -30.59
N PRO A 94 -9.29 -31.81 -31.01
CA PRO A 94 -9.03 -32.55 -32.25
C PRO A 94 -9.52 -34.00 -32.17
N ASN A 95 -9.39 -34.67 -31.02
CA ASN A 95 -9.88 -36.05 -30.86
C ASN A 95 -11.41 -36.13 -30.93
N TYR A 96 -12.13 -35.22 -30.26
CA TYR A 96 -13.59 -35.18 -30.29
C TYR A 96 -14.15 -34.74 -31.66
N ALA A 97 -13.52 -33.73 -32.28
CA ALA A 97 -13.92 -33.25 -33.60
C ALA A 97 -13.65 -34.29 -34.69
N ALA A 98 -12.53 -35.01 -34.63
CA ALA A 98 -12.22 -36.10 -35.54
C ALA A 98 -13.24 -37.24 -35.43
N MET A 99 -13.57 -37.69 -34.21
CA MET A 99 -14.59 -38.73 -34.00
C MET A 99 -15.97 -38.34 -34.54
N LYS A 100 -16.35 -37.06 -34.42
CA LYS A 100 -17.62 -36.54 -34.96
C LYS A 100 -17.62 -36.43 -36.48
N MET A 101 -16.46 -36.18 -37.11
CA MET A 101 -16.34 -36.05 -38.56
C MET A 101 -16.26 -37.42 -39.26
N VAL A 102 -15.60 -38.41 -38.66
CA VAL A 102 -15.39 -39.73 -39.29
C VAL A 102 -16.53 -40.73 -39.04
N GLY A 103 -17.49 -40.43 -38.15
CA GLY A 103 -18.67 -41.26 -37.89
C GLY A 103 -18.37 -42.76 -37.77
N PRO A 104 -17.47 -43.18 -36.86
CA PRO A 104 -16.91 -44.55 -36.88
C PRO A 104 -17.91 -45.63 -36.47
N PHE A 105 -19.06 -45.26 -35.91
CA PHE A 105 -20.18 -46.15 -35.63
C PHE A 105 -21.25 -45.94 -36.71
N GLY A 106 -21.15 -46.72 -37.80
CA GLY A 106 -22.20 -46.80 -38.82
C GLY A 106 -23.54 -47.27 -38.20
N PRO A 107 -24.68 -47.10 -38.92
CA PRO A 107 -25.99 -47.42 -38.39
C PRO A 107 -26.04 -48.86 -37.88
N ALA A 108 -26.55 -49.03 -36.65
CA ALA A 108 -26.66 -50.33 -36.01
C ALA A 108 -27.40 -51.31 -36.94
N LYS A 109 -26.75 -52.41 -37.30
CA LYS A 109 -27.40 -53.47 -38.08
C LYS A 109 -28.56 -54.05 -37.26
N PRO A 110 -29.75 -54.21 -37.85
CA PRO A 110 -30.87 -54.83 -37.16
C PRO A 110 -30.52 -56.28 -36.87
N SER A 111 -30.73 -56.71 -35.62
CA SER A 111 -30.64 -58.10 -35.20
C SER A 111 -31.77 -58.89 -35.86
N GLU A 112 -31.41 -59.83 -36.73
CA GLU A 112 -32.29 -60.88 -37.24
C GLU A 112 -32.41 -62.03 -36.23
#